data_AF-A0A0R1TER7-F1
#
_entry.id   AF-A0A0R1TER7-F1
#
_cell.length_a   1.000
_cell.length_b   1.000
_cell.length_c   1.000
_cell.angle_alpha   90.00
_cell.angle_beta   90.00
_cell.angle_gamma   90.00
#
_symmetry.space_group_name_H-M   'P 1'
#
loop_
_entity.id
_entity.type
_entity.pdbx_description
1 polymer ?
#
loop_
_entity_poly.entity_id
_entity_poly.type
_entity_poly.pdbx_seq_one_letter_code
_entity_poly.pdbx_strand_id
1 'polypeptide(L)' 'MSKISKKNARKMLKKESDEMEALKQELRQVKMERDILKKSLTLFGPSKPKIKR' A
#
# COMPACT_ATOMS: atom_id res chain seq x y z
N MET A 1 36.03 -11.23 7.70
CA MET A 1 34.72 -11.63 7.10
C MET A 1 34.93 -12.17 5.70
N SER A 2 34.46 -13.39 5.40
CA SER A 2 34.71 -14.05 4.10
C SER A 2 33.95 -13.35 2.96
N LYS A 3 34.52 -13.35 1.75
CA LYS A 3 33.88 -12.77 0.54
C LYS A 3 32.49 -13.39 0.24
N ILE A 4 32.28 -14.64 0.68
CA ILE A 4 31.03 -15.39 0.54
C ILE A 4 29.93 -14.79 1.42
N SER A 5 30.25 -14.39 2.66
CA SER A 5 29.29 -13.75 3.58
C SER A 5 28.75 -12.42 3.05
N LYS A 6 29.59 -11.60 2.40
CA LYS A 6 29.18 -10.32 1.79
C LYS A 6 28.26 -10.49 0.59
N LYS A 7 28.45 -11.55 -0.21
CA LYS A 7 27.61 -11.85 -1.38
C LYS A 7 26.21 -12.32 -0.95
N ASN A 8 26.12 -13.10 0.12
CA ASN A 8 24.85 -13.55 0.67
C ASN A 8 24.08 -12.38 1.32
N ALA A 9 24.77 -11.52 2.07
CA ALA A 9 24.15 -10.32 2.64
C ALA A 9 23.54 -9.40 1.58
N ARG A 10 24.24 -9.18 0.45
CA ARG A 10 23.69 -8.39 -0.68
C ARG A 10 22.48 -9.02 -1.35
N LYS A 11 22.43 -10.35 -1.44
CA LYS A 11 21.26 -11.06 -2.00
C LYS A 11 20.04 -10.95 -1.10
N MET A 12 20.23 -11.03 0.21
CA MET A 12 19.14 -10.86 1.18
C MET A 12 18.58 -9.44 1.13
N LEU A 13 19.46 -8.43 1.16
CA LEU A 13 19.07 -7.02 1.04
C LEU A 13 18.29 -6.71 -0.24
N LYS A 14 18.66 -7.35 -1.36
CA LYS A 14 17.94 -7.19 -2.62
C LYS A 14 16.55 -7.81 -2.58
N LYS A 15 16.41 -9.00 -1.99
CA LYS A 15 15.08 -9.63 -1.81
C LYS A 15 14.17 -8.76 -0.94
N GLU A 16 14.69 -8.26 0.18
CA GLU A 16 13.96 -7.36 1.07
C GLU A 16 13.58 -6.06 0.36
N SER A 17 14.45 -5.50 -0.51
CA SER A 17 14.09 -4.31 -1.29
C SER A 17 12.99 -4.59 -2.30
N ASP A 18 13.07 -5.72 -3.00
CA ASP A 18 12.09 -6.11 -4.02
C ASP A 18 10.72 -6.37 -3.37
N GLU A 19 10.68 -7.02 -2.19
CA GLU A 19 9.46 -7.22 -1.39
C GLU A 19 8.87 -5.90 -0.89
N MET A 20 9.71 -4.97 -0.44
CA MET A 20 9.27 -3.63 -0.02
C MET A 20 8.70 -2.81 -1.18
N GLU A 21 9.22 -2.95 -2.39
CA GLU A 21 8.67 -2.31 -3.58
C GLU A 21 7.33 -2.90 -3.98
N ALA A 22 7.19 -4.23 -3.94
CA ALA A 22 5.91 -4.91 -4.19
C ALA A 22 4.83 -4.45 -3.20
N LEU A 23 5.13 -4.41 -1.90
CA LEU A 23 4.20 -3.93 -0.87
C LEU A 23 3.82 -2.45 -1.05
N LYS A 24 4.76 -1.60 -1.50
CA LYS A 24 4.46 -0.19 -1.82
C LYS A 24 3.49 -0.07 -3.00
N GLN A 25 3.62 -0.94 -4.01
CA GLN A 25 2.71 -0.96 -5.15
C GLN A 25 1.31 -1.42 -4.71
N GLU A 26 1.23 -2.51 -3.94
CA GLU A 26 -0.03 -3.01 -3.38
C GLU A 26 -0.73 -1.94 -2.52
N LEU A 27 0.03 -1.27 -1.65
CA LEU A 27 -0.50 -0.18 -0.82
C LEU A 27 -1.05 0.98 -1.66
N ARG A 28 -0.42 1.32 -2.78
CA ARG A 28 -0.93 2.36 -3.70
C ARG A 28 -2.26 1.93 -4.31
N GLN A 29 -2.35 0.67 -4.74
CA GLN A 29 -3.57 0.11 -5.32
C GLN A 29 -4.73 0.13 -4.31
N VAL A 30 -4.51 -0.38 -3.10
CA VAL A 30 -5.52 -0.39 -2.03
C VAL A 30 -5.96 1.03 -1.67
N LYS A 31 -5.04 1.99 -1.62
CA LYS A 31 -5.40 3.41 -1.40
C LYS A 31 -6.28 3.96 -2.51
N MET A 32 -5.98 3.64 -3.76
CA MET A 32 -6.81 4.05 -4.89
C MET A 32 -8.22 3.45 -4.82
N GLU A 33 -8.34 2.16 -4.55
CA GLU A 33 -9.64 1.48 -4.42
C GLU A 33 -10.48 2.07 -3.29
N ARG A 34 -9.86 2.32 -2.12
CA ARG A 34 -10.51 3.00 -1.00
C ARG A 34 -10.98 4.40 -1.40
N ASP A 35 -10.17 5.16 -2.12
CA ASP A 35 -10.51 6.52 -2.53
C ASP A 35 -11.64 6.52 -3.57
N ILE A 36 -11.67 5.54 -4.48
CA ILE A 36 -12.79 5.32 -5.40
C ILE A 36 -14.06 5.00 -4.62
N LEU A 37 -13.98 4.08 -3.65
CA LEU A 37 -15.11 3.71 -2.81
C LEU A 37 -15.61 4.90 -1.97
N LYS A 38 -14.70 5.71 -1.43
CA LYS A 38 -15.06 6.92 -0.69
C LYS A 38 -15.80 7.93 -1.58
N LYS A 39 -15.34 8.12 -2.82
CA LYS A 39 -15.99 8.99 -3.80
C LYS A 39 -17.36 8.43 -4.20
N SER A 40 -17.46 7.13 -4.45
CA SER A 40 -18.74 6.49 -4.79
C SER A 40 -19.74 6.58 -3.64
N LEU A 41 -19.33 6.36 -2.40
CA LEU A 41 -20.16 6.55 -1.21
C LEU A 41 -20.56 8.01 -0.99
N THR A 42 -19.76 8.97 -1.43
CA THR A 42 -20.13 10.40 -1.36
C THR A 42 -21.20 10.75 -2.40
N LEU A 43 -21.14 10.14 -3.59
CA LEU A 43 -22.05 10.42 -4.71
C LEU A 43 -23.36 9.61 -4.63
N PHE A 44 -23.27 8.34 -4.25
CA PHE A 44 -24.37 7.37 -4.27
C PHE A 44 -24.70 6.81 -2.89
N GLY A 45 -23.94 7.18 -1.86
CA GLY A 45 -24.28 6.79 -0.49
C GLY A 45 -25.49 7.57 0.02
N PRO A 46 -26.15 7.06 1.06
CA PRO A 46 -27.28 7.74 1.66
C PRO A 46 -26.86 9.16 2.07
N SER A 47 -27.58 10.18 1.58
CA SER A 47 -27.40 11.56 2.02
C SER A 47 -27.53 11.55 3.54
N LYS A 48 -26.44 11.85 4.27
CA LYS A 48 -26.48 11.92 5.74
C LYS A 48 -27.70 12.77 6.12
N PRO A 49 -28.61 12.28 6.99
CA PRO A 49 -29.66 13.15 7.50
C PRO A 49 -28.94 14.32 8.15
N LYS A 50 -29.21 15.55 7.70
CA LYS A 50 -28.74 16.76 8.37
C LYS A 50 -29.17 16.61 9.82
N ILE A 51 -28.21 16.41 10.73
CA ILE A 51 -28.49 16.50 12.16
C ILE A 51 -29.05 17.91 12.34
N LYS A 52 -30.36 18.01 12.52
CA LYS A 52 -31.03 19.28 12.81
C LYS A 52 -30.48 19.71 14.18
N ARG A 53 -29.58 20.70 14.15
CA ARG A 53 -29.26 21.52 15.32
C ARG A 53 -30.37 22.53 15.52
#